data_AF-A0A842XLA2-F1
#
_entry.id   AF-A0A842XLA2-F1
#
_cell.length_a   1.000
_cell.length_b   1.000
_cell.length_c   1.000
_cell.angle_alpha   90.00
_cell.angle_beta   90.00
_cell.angle_gamma   90.00
#
_symmetry.space_group_name_H-M   'P 1'
#
loop_
_entity.id
_entity.type
_entity.pdbx_description
1 polymer ?
#
loop_
_entity_poly.entity_id
_entity_poly.type
_entity_poly.pdbx_seq_one_letter_code
_entity_poly.pdbx_strand_id
1 'polypeptide(L)'
;MRRAVVAGAFYEGERRSLENQLQNCFSGITREEDKGILGAVVPHAGYLYSGRVAASVYAKLPRADIFLILGTNHQGIGSLVAVSKETWSTPLGDVEADEAFVDGLSKRIIDVDETAHSYEHSIEVQLPFLQYLFGKKFHFVPLSIALTDEDTTREIGEDLANTIAQIEKKVVVLASSDFTHYEPDRIAREKDGYVIEAIKELDVAKFYKRVYERNVTACGIAPIAAMMHAAKKLGATEGKLIKYATSADITGDHRAVVGYGGIIII
;
A
#
# COMPACT_ATOMS: atom_id res chain seq x y z
N MET A 1 -5.24 -13.30 -16.37
CA MET A 1 -4.76 -13.82 -15.07
C MET A 1 -3.30 -13.46 -14.96
N ARG A 2 -2.96 -12.65 -13.96
CA ARG A 2 -1.60 -12.16 -13.75
C ARG A 2 -0.84 -13.11 -12.84
N ARG A 3 0.31 -13.62 -13.29
CA ARG A 3 1.20 -14.43 -12.43
C ARG A 3 2.03 -13.51 -11.54
N ALA A 4 2.44 -14.01 -10.38
CA ALA A 4 3.44 -13.33 -9.55
C ALA A 4 4.72 -13.08 -10.36
N VAL A 5 5.21 -11.85 -10.33
CA VAL A 5 6.40 -11.41 -11.08
C VAL A 5 7.61 -11.17 -10.18
N VAL A 6 7.41 -11.10 -8.86
CA VAL A 6 8.49 -10.92 -7.88
C VAL A 6 8.60 -12.03 -6.84
N ALA A 7 7.80 -13.10 -6.97
CA ALA A 7 7.98 -14.34 -6.21
C ALA A 7 9.37 -14.95 -6.47
N GLY A 8 10.10 -15.26 -5.39
CA GLY A 8 11.50 -15.68 -5.41
C GLY A 8 12.52 -14.53 -5.38
N ALA A 9 12.08 -13.27 -5.49
CA ALA A 9 12.94 -12.09 -5.44
C ALA A 9 12.60 -11.17 -4.25
N PHE A 10 11.34 -10.77 -4.11
CA PHE A 10 10.88 -9.89 -3.03
C PHE A 10 10.36 -10.68 -1.83
N TYR A 11 9.83 -11.87 -2.09
CA TYR A 11 9.36 -12.82 -1.09
C TYR A 11 9.57 -14.24 -1.60
N GLU A 12 9.47 -15.23 -0.74
CA GLU A 12 9.74 -16.63 -1.09
C GLU A 12 8.82 -17.15 -2.22
N GLY A 13 9.40 -17.84 -3.19
CA GLY A 13 8.68 -18.31 -4.39
C GLY A 13 7.84 -19.57 -4.17
N GLU A 14 8.09 -20.32 -3.10
CA GLU A 14 7.37 -21.55 -2.78
C GLU A 14 6.43 -21.38 -1.59
N ARG A 15 5.25 -22.02 -1.65
CA ARG A 15 4.19 -21.89 -0.65
C ARG A 15 4.70 -22.04 0.79
N ARG A 16 5.39 -23.14 1.10
CA ARG A 16 5.82 -23.45 2.47
C ARG A 16 6.87 -22.47 2.98
N SER A 17 7.81 -22.08 2.12
CA SER A 17 8.85 -21.09 2.45
C SER A 17 8.22 -19.71 2.69
N LEU A 18 7.22 -19.33 1.89
CA LEU A 18 6.47 -18.09 2.05
C LEU A 18 5.64 -18.06 3.33
N GLU A 19 4.95 -19.15 3.67
CA GLU A 19 4.23 -19.29 4.95
C GLU A 19 5.17 -19.12 6.15
N ASN A 20 6.37 -19.73 6.11
CA ASN A 20 7.39 -19.56 7.14
C ASN A 20 7.94 -18.12 7.19
N GLN A 21 8.20 -17.50 6.04
CA GLN A 21 8.68 -16.12 5.95
C GLN A 21 7.65 -15.14 6.54
N LEU A 22 6.37 -15.33 6.23
CA LEU A 22 5.27 -14.54 6.78
C LEU A 22 5.13 -14.76 8.29
N GLN A 23 5.19 -16.01 8.77
CA GLN A 23 5.22 -16.31 10.20
C GLN A 23 6.37 -15.56 10.91
N ASN A 24 7.56 -15.52 10.31
CA ASN A 24 8.70 -14.77 10.85
C ASN A 24 8.46 -13.26 10.85
N CYS A 25 7.79 -12.72 9.83
CA CYS A 25 7.40 -11.31 9.79
C CYS A 25 6.46 -10.95 10.95
N PHE A 26 5.50 -11.82 11.27
CA PHE A 26 4.57 -11.66 12.41
C PHE A 26 5.15 -12.07 13.77
N SER A 27 6.36 -12.64 13.83
CA SER A 27 6.94 -13.13 15.08
C SER A 27 7.11 -12.01 16.11
N GLY A 28 6.49 -12.20 17.28
CA GLY A 28 6.44 -11.23 18.38
C GLY A 28 5.44 -10.09 18.19
N ILE A 29 4.57 -10.15 17.17
CA ILE A 29 3.52 -9.16 16.93
C ILE A 29 2.17 -9.76 17.35
N THR A 30 1.53 -9.16 18.35
CA THR A 30 0.18 -9.53 18.76
C THR A 30 -0.83 -8.98 17.75
N ARG A 31 -1.78 -9.83 17.35
CA ARG A 31 -2.88 -9.42 16.48
C ARG A 31 -3.98 -8.74 17.28
N GLU A 32 -4.26 -7.49 16.94
CA GLU A 32 -5.23 -6.63 17.63
C GLU A 32 -5.99 -5.83 16.58
N GLU A 33 -7.10 -6.39 16.08
CA GLU A 33 -7.90 -5.73 15.05
C GLU A 33 -8.52 -4.43 15.56
N ASP A 34 -8.42 -3.38 14.75
CA ASP A 34 -9.18 -2.16 14.93
C ASP A 34 -10.17 -2.00 13.77
N LYS A 35 -11.46 -2.14 14.09
CA LYS A 35 -12.56 -2.02 13.11
C LYS A 35 -12.73 -0.60 12.57
N GLY A 36 -12.20 0.39 13.29
CA GLY A 36 -12.19 1.80 12.88
C GLY A 36 -11.24 2.08 11.72
N ILE A 37 -10.29 1.19 11.42
CA ILE A 37 -9.35 1.42 10.32
C ILE A 37 -10.10 1.46 8.98
N LEU A 38 -9.87 2.55 8.25
CA LEU A 38 -10.39 2.80 6.89
C LEU A 38 -9.28 2.69 5.84
N GLY A 39 -8.04 2.95 6.22
CA GLY A 39 -6.91 2.80 5.32
C GLY A 39 -5.57 2.63 6.03
N ALA A 40 -4.52 2.37 5.28
CA ALA A 40 -3.17 2.23 5.81
C ALA A 40 -2.10 2.52 4.76
N VAL A 41 -0.93 2.96 5.22
CA VAL A 41 0.32 3.00 4.44
C VAL A 41 1.15 1.78 4.80
N VAL A 42 1.57 1.01 3.79
CA VAL A 42 2.31 -0.25 3.95
C VAL A 42 3.51 -0.28 2.99
N PRO A 43 4.72 -0.63 3.46
CA PRO A 43 5.89 -0.71 2.59
C PRO A 43 5.83 -1.90 1.61
N HIS A 44 6.62 -1.82 0.54
CA HIS A 44 6.66 -2.81 -0.53
C HIS A 44 8.06 -3.29 -0.96
N ALA A 45 9.12 -2.92 -0.23
CA ALA A 45 10.41 -3.60 -0.39
C ALA A 45 10.31 -5.11 -0.10
N GLY A 46 11.37 -5.85 -0.44
CA GLY A 46 11.44 -7.28 -0.14
C GLY A 46 11.26 -7.58 1.35
N TYR A 47 10.60 -8.70 1.66
CA TYR A 47 10.13 -9.06 3.00
C TYR A 47 11.25 -9.16 4.05
N LEU A 48 12.48 -9.46 3.61
CA LEU A 48 13.67 -9.40 4.45
C LEU A 48 13.85 -8.04 5.13
N TYR A 49 13.55 -6.96 4.41
CA TYR A 49 13.76 -5.59 4.86
C TYR A 49 12.51 -4.99 5.52
N SER A 50 11.39 -4.98 4.80
CA SER A 50 10.18 -4.25 5.21
C SER A 50 9.11 -5.14 5.84
N GLY A 51 9.25 -6.47 5.77
CA GLY A 51 8.18 -7.41 6.11
C GLY A 51 7.68 -7.31 7.56
N ARG A 52 8.58 -7.01 8.51
CA ARG A 52 8.19 -6.78 9.92
C ARG A 52 7.48 -5.44 10.15
N VAL A 53 7.68 -4.45 9.27
CA VAL A 53 6.93 -3.19 9.28
C VAL A 53 5.54 -3.44 8.69
N ALA A 54 5.47 -4.09 7.53
CA ALA A 54 4.20 -4.49 6.91
C ALA A 54 3.35 -5.34 7.87
N ALA A 55 3.92 -6.40 8.46
CA ALA A 55 3.23 -7.26 9.42
C ALA A 55 2.65 -6.49 10.63
N SER A 56 3.32 -5.45 11.10
CA SER A 56 2.82 -4.63 12.21
C SER A 56 1.54 -3.86 11.85
N VAL A 57 1.40 -3.43 10.59
CA VAL A 57 0.17 -2.81 10.08
C VAL A 57 -0.91 -3.86 9.88
N TYR A 58 -0.58 -4.95 9.18
CA TYR A 58 -1.52 -6.04 8.90
C TYR A 58 -2.10 -6.69 10.18
N ALA A 59 -1.34 -6.75 11.27
CA ALA A 59 -1.80 -7.23 12.56
C ALA A 59 -2.90 -6.35 13.20
N LYS A 60 -3.03 -5.10 12.75
CA LYS A 60 -4.07 -4.15 13.19
C LYS A 60 -5.27 -4.11 12.26
N LEU A 61 -5.11 -4.46 10.99
CA LEU A 61 -6.20 -4.37 10.01
C LEU A 61 -7.37 -5.31 10.38
N PRO A 62 -8.61 -4.83 10.27
CA PRO A 62 -9.78 -5.68 10.43
C PRO A 62 -9.91 -6.62 9.23
N ARG A 63 -10.70 -7.68 9.37
CA ARG A 63 -11.21 -8.38 8.19
C ARG A 63 -12.05 -7.41 7.34
N ALA A 64 -11.85 -7.45 6.04
CA ALA A 64 -12.60 -6.69 5.04
C ALA A 64 -13.08 -7.61 3.90
N ASP A 65 -14.13 -7.20 3.21
CA ASP A 65 -14.62 -7.88 2.01
C ASP A 65 -13.76 -7.52 0.80
N ILE A 66 -13.30 -6.26 0.74
CA ILE A 66 -12.44 -5.73 -0.33
C ILE A 66 -11.22 -5.02 0.28
N PHE A 67 -10.04 -5.37 -0.20
CA PHE A 67 -8.82 -4.57 -0.01
C PHE A 67 -8.51 -3.81 -1.30
N LEU A 68 -8.69 -2.49 -1.29
CA LEU A 68 -8.29 -1.63 -2.40
C LEU A 68 -6.82 -1.28 -2.23
N ILE A 69 -5.96 -1.69 -3.16
CA ILE A 69 -4.50 -1.56 -3.02
C ILE A 69 -3.99 -0.59 -4.08
N LEU A 70 -3.61 0.60 -3.62
CA LEU A 70 -3.03 1.66 -4.43
C LEU A 70 -1.52 1.47 -4.48
N GLY A 71 -0.95 1.34 -5.67
CA GLY A 71 0.49 1.21 -5.90
C GLY A 71 0.99 2.21 -6.92
N THR A 72 2.28 2.54 -6.84
CA THR A 72 2.92 3.38 -7.85
C THR A 72 3.21 2.56 -9.10
N ASN A 73 2.96 3.13 -10.28
CA ASN A 73 3.38 2.54 -11.54
C ASN A 73 4.89 2.79 -11.75
N HIS A 74 5.74 1.90 -11.24
CA HIS A 74 7.19 2.02 -11.34
C HIS A 74 7.71 1.82 -12.77
N GLN A 75 6.92 1.13 -13.60
CA GLN A 75 7.33 0.73 -14.95
C GLN A 75 6.98 1.79 -15.99
N GLY A 76 6.01 2.67 -15.70
CA GLY A 76 5.49 3.65 -16.66
C GLY A 76 4.83 3.00 -17.87
N ILE A 77 4.32 1.77 -17.71
CA ILE A 77 3.67 0.99 -18.76
C ILE A 77 2.15 1.16 -18.63
N GLY A 78 1.45 1.19 -19.77
CA GLY A 78 0.00 1.26 -19.82
C GLY A 78 -0.54 2.64 -19.44
N SER A 79 -1.77 2.64 -18.95
CA SER A 79 -2.50 3.85 -18.56
C SER A 79 -1.89 4.48 -17.30
N LEU A 80 -1.94 5.81 -17.24
CA LEU A 80 -1.30 6.57 -16.16
C LEU A 80 -2.00 6.39 -14.80
N VAL A 81 -3.29 6.07 -14.81
CA VAL A 81 -4.04 5.62 -13.64
C VAL A 81 -4.88 4.44 -14.10
N ALA A 82 -4.57 3.25 -13.59
CA ALA A 82 -5.12 2.01 -14.10
C ALA A 82 -5.65 1.13 -12.98
N VAL A 83 -6.78 0.47 -13.24
CA VAL A 83 -7.28 -0.66 -12.44
C VAL A 83 -7.28 -1.93 -13.28
N SER A 84 -7.22 -3.07 -12.59
CA SER A 84 -7.24 -4.39 -13.20
C SER A 84 -8.41 -5.21 -12.68
N LYS A 85 -9.02 -5.98 -13.59
CA LYS A 85 -10.06 -6.97 -13.30
C LYS A 85 -9.51 -8.40 -13.22
N GLU A 86 -8.22 -8.58 -13.50
CA GLU A 86 -7.65 -9.91 -13.53
C GLU A 86 -7.50 -10.53 -12.13
N THR A 87 -7.74 -11.83 -12.06
CA THR A 87 -7.25 -12.67 -10.96
C THR A 87 -5.72 -12.66 -10.93
N TRP A 88 -5.13 -12.45 -9.76
CA TRP A 88 -3.68 -12.50 -9.56
C TRP A 88 -3.28 -13.77 -8.81
N SER A 89 -2.23 -14.43 -9.27
CA SER A 89 -1.73 -15.67 -8.69
C SER A 89 -0.49 -15.41 -7.82
N THR A 90 -0.47 -15.96 -6.60
CA THR A 90 0.69 -15.96 -5.69
C THR A 90 1.06 -17.40 -5.31
N PRO A 91 2.21 -17.63 -4.66
CA PRO A 91 2.54 -18.97 -4.14
C PRO A 91 1.53 -19.52 -3.10
N LEU A 92 0.73 -18.66 -2.46
CA LEU A 92 -0.33 -19.10 -1.53
C LEU A 92 -1.66 -19.41 -2.24
N GLY A 93 -1.75 -19.07 -3.52
CA GLY A 93 -2.90 -19.29 -4.41
C GLY A 93 -3.39 -18.00 -5.03
N ASP A 94 -4.52 -18.11 -5.73
CA ASP A 94 -5.09 -16.99 -6.46
C ASP A 94 -5.90 -16.03 -5.57
N VAL A 95 -5.96 -14.77 -6.00
CA VAL A 95 -6.75 -13.69 -5.41
C VAL A 95 -7.57 -13.03 -6.52
N GLU A 96 -8.88 -12.96 -6.34
CA GLU A 96 -9.81 -12.44 -7.33
C GLU A 96 -10.00 -10.93 -7.16
N ALA A 97 -9.94 -10.21 -8.28
CA ALA A 97 -10.28 -8.79 -8.29
C ALA A 97 -11.79 -8.61 -8.12
N ASP A 98 -12.24 -7.57 -7.41
CA ASP A 98 -13.66 -7.24 -7.30
C ASP A 98 -14.12 -6.48 -8.57
N GLU A 99 -14.54 -7.22 -9.59
CA GLU A 99 -14.97 -6.65 -10.87
C GLU A 99 -16.15 -5.67 -10.72
N ALA A 100 -17.07 -5.94 -9.79
CA ALA A 100 -18.22 -5.10 -9.53
C ALA A 100 -17.79 -3.74 -8.95
N PHE A 101 -16.78 -3.72 -8.06
CA PHE A 101 -16.18 -2.47 -7.59
C PHE A 101 -15.54 -1.69 -8.74
N VAL A 102 -14.74 -2.37 -9.59
CA VAL A 102 -14.10 -1.74 -10.76
C VAL A 102 -15.14 -1.15 -11.72
N ASP A 103 -16.28 -1.81 -11.91
CA ASP A 103 -17.36 -1.29 -12.74
C ASP A 103 -18.14 -0.14 -12.11
N GLY A 104 -18.14 -0.02 -10.80
CA GLY A 104 -18.75 1.08 -10.05
C GLY A 104 -17.91 2.36 -10.00
N LEU A 105 -16.66 2.34 -10.49
CA LEU A 105 -15.83 3.54 -10.60
C LEU A 105 -16.39 4.50 -11.67
N SER A 106 -16.17 5.80 -11.51
CA SER A 106 -16.64 6.81 -12.47
C SER A 106 -16.00 6.69 -13.86
N LYS A 107 -14.81 6.04 -13.93
CA LYS A 107 -14.00 5.86 -15.14
C LYS A 107 -13.69 7.18 -15.87
N ARG A 108 -13.54 8.28 -15.11
CA ARG A 108 -13.16 9.60 -15.65
C ARG A 108 -11.68 9.70 -15.98
N ILE A 109 -10.84 9.31 -15.01
CA ILE A 109 -9.38 9.34 -15.13
C ILE A 109 -8.75 7.97 -14.84
N ILE A 110 -9.56 6.99 -14.45
CA ILE A 110 -9.12 5.64 -14.09
C ILE A 110 -9.52 4.68 -15.22
N ASP A 111 -8.54 4.17 -15.95
CA ASP A 111 -8.74 3.21 -17.04
C ASP A 111 -8.72 1.76 -16.53
N VAL A 112 -9.44 0.87 -17.19
CA VAL A 112 -9.25 -0.58 -16.98
C VAL A 112 -8.14 -1.04 -17.92
N ASP A 113 -6.95 -1.32 -17.38
CA ASP A 113 -5.77 -1.66 -18.18
C ASP A 113 -4.84 -2.64 -17.46
N GLU A 114 -4.89 -3.90 -17.88
CA GLU A 114 -4.07 -4.99 -17.35
C GLU A 114 -2.57 -4.81 -17.63
N THR A 115 -2.22 -4.05 -18.67
CA THR A 115 -0.82 -3.84 -19.09
C THR A 115 -0.07 -3.06 -18.03
N ALA A 116 -0.72 -2.07 -17.40
CA ALA A 116 -0.15 -1.25 -16.33
C ALA A 116 0.19 -2.04 -15.06
N HIS A 117 -0.35 -3.24 -14.90
CA HIS A 117 -0.10 -4.11 -13.76
C HIS A 117 0.91 -5.23 -14.08
N SER A 118 1.20 -5.50 -15.36
CA SER A 118 1.89 -6.72 -15.81
C SER A 118 3.25 -6.97 -15.16
N TYR A 119 3.99 -5.91 -14.80
CA TYR A 119 5.30 -6.01 -14.14
C TYR A 119 5.36 -5.19 -12.83
N GLU A 120 4.22 -4.66 -12.37
CA GLU A 120 4.17 -3.81 -11.18
C GLU A 120 4.19 -4.67 -9.92
N HIS A 121 5.05 -4.34 -8.96
CA HIS A 121 5.30 -5.16 -7.77
C HIS A 121 4.69 -4.57 -6.50
N SER A 122 4.50 -3.24 -6.44
CA SER A 122 4.07 -2.54 -5.23
C SER A 122 2.71 -3.04 -4.71
N ILE A 123 1.83 -3.50 -5.60
CA ILE A 123 0.54 -4.09 -5.25
C ILE A 123 0.69 -5.59 -4.91
N GLU A 124 1.48 -6.33 -5.70
CA GLU A 124 1.62 -7.79 -5.56
C GLU A 124 2.14 -8.19 -4.18
N VAL A 125 3.16 -7.48 -3.68
CA VAL A 125 3.81 -7.81 -2.41
C VAL A 125 2.89 -7.65 -1.19
N GLN A 126 1.73 -7.02 -1.34
CA GLN A 126 0.72 -6.87 -0.29
C GLN A 126 -0.17 -8.11 -0.17
N LEU A 127 -0.33 -8.88 -1.26
CA LEU A 127 -1.29 -10.00 -1.32
C LEU A 127 -0.94 -11.18 -0.40
N PRO A 128 0.32 -11.64 -0.27
CA PRO A 128 0.63 -12.75 0.61
C PRO A 128 0.33 -12.47 2.08
N PHE A 129 0.53 -11.24 2.56
CA PHE A 129 0.15 -10.84 3.93
C PHE A 129 -1.36 -10.97 4.17
N LEU A 130 -2.18 -10.51 3.21
CA LEU A 130 -3.64 -10.63 3.28
C LEU A 130 -4.07 -12.10 3.25
N GLN A 131 -3.50 -12.91 2.35
CA GLN A 131 -3.79 -14.34 2.25
C GLN A 131 -3.42 -15.10 3.53
N TYR A 132 -2.29 -14.76 4.15
CA TYR A 132 -1.84 -15.39 5.39
C TYR A 132 -2.78 -15.11 6.57
N LEU A 133 -3.27 -13.87 6.69
CA LEU A 133 -4.17 -13.51 7.78
C LEU A 133 -5.63 -13.90 7.56
N PHE A 134 -6.12 -13.74 6.33
CA PHE A 134 -7.56 -13.81 6.03
C PHE A 134 -7.96 -15.01 5.18
N GLY A 135 -6.98 -15.80 4.69
CA GLY A 135 -7.20 -16.88 3.74
C GLY A 135 -7.61 -16.34 2.36
N LYS A 136 -8.50 -17.03 1.67
CA LYS A 136 -9.04 -16.60 0.36
C LYS A 136 -10.39 -15.86 0.46
N LYS A 137 -10.79 -15.44 1.66
CA LYS A 137 -12.12 -14.86 1.92
C LYS A 137 -12.11 -13.33 1.82
N PHE A 138 -11.57 -12.80 0.72
CA PHE A 138 -11.58 -11.38 0.38
C PHE A 138 -11.38 -11.23 -1.13
N HIS A 139 -11.83 -10.11 -1.68
CA HIS A 139 -11.43 -9.64 -3.01
C HIS A 139 -10.48 -8.45 -2.85
N PHE A 140 -9.80 -8.10 -3.93
CA PHE A 140 -8.97 -6.89 -3.95
C PHE A 140 -9.28 -6.05 -5.18
N VAL A 141 -8.85 -4.80 -5.15
CA VAL A 141 -8.89 -3.93 -6.32
C VAL A 141 -7.50 -3.33 -6.47
N PRO A 142 -6.71 -3.75 -7.47
CA PRO A 142 -5.42 -3.14 -7.75
C PRO A 142 -5.61 -1.81 -8.47
N LEU A 143 -4.99 -0.74 -7.99
CA LEU A 143 -4.98 0.57 -8.66
C LEU A 143 -3.54 1.08 -8.78
N SER A 144 -3.03 1.13 -10.00
CA SER A 144 -1.69 1.58 -10.38
C SER A 144 -1.72 3.07 -10.71
N ILE A 145 -0.84 3.88 -10.11
CA ILE A 145 -0.82 5.34 -10.27
C ILE A 145 0.58 5.79 -10.70
N ALA A 146 0.69 6.40 -11.88
CA ALA A 146 1.90 7.04 -12.40
C ALA A 146 1.95 8.55 -12.12
N LEU A 147 0.79 9.21 -12.08
CA LEU A 147 0.67 10.65 -11.87
C LEU A 147 0.69 11.01 -10.38
N THR A 148 1.49 12.01 -10.03
CA THR A 148 1.74 12.37 -8.62
C THR A 148 1.16 13.71 -8.20
N ASP A 149 0.55 14.47 -9.10
CA ASP A 149 -0.03 15.77 -8.77
C ASP A 149 -1.24 15.68 -7.83
N GLU A 150 -1.45 16.76 -7.07
CA GLU A 150 -2.47 16.83 -6.03
C GLU A 150 -3.90 16.75 -6.60
N ASP A 151 -4.16 17.30 -7.77
CA ASP A 151 -5.48 17.27 -8.40
C ASP A 151 -5.88 15.84 -8.81
N THR A 152 -4.96 15.11 -9.45
CA THR A 152 -5.19 13.71 -9.83
C THR A 152 -5.47 12.85 -8.59
N THR A 153 -4.67 12.99 -7.52
CA THR A 153 -4.86 12.17 -6.31
C THR A 153 -6.14 12.51 -5.56
N ARG A 154 -6.56 13.79 -5.57
CA ARG A 154 -7.86 14.23 -5.07
C ARG A 154 -9.00 13.58 -5.86
N GLU A 155 -8.95 13.62 -7.19
CA GLU A 155 -9.99 12.99 -8.03
C GLU A 155 -10.07 11.48 -7.83
N ILE A 156 -8.93 10.78 -7.77
CA ILE A 156 -8.89 9.35 -7.44
C ILE A 156 -9.54 9.11 -6.08
N GLY A 157 -9.09 9.81 -5.03
CA GLY A 157 -9.62 9.61 -3.68
C GLY A 157 -11.12 9.91 -3.56
N GLU A 158 -11.62 10.92 -4.27
CA GLU A 158 -13.04 11.24 -4.33
C GLU A 158 -13.87 10.15 -5.02
N ASP A 159 -13.39 9.60 -6.14
CA ASP A 159 -14.03 8.50 -6.88
C ASP A 159 -14.10 7.25 -5.99
N LEU A 160 -12.97 6.85 -5.41
CA LEU A 160 -12.88 5.70 -4.51
C LEU A 160 -13.85 5.80 -3.33
N ALA A 161 -13.88 6.95 -2.64
CA ALA A 161 -14.79 7.15 -1.52
C ALA A 161 -16.27 7.13 -1.94
N ASN A 162 -16.60 7.69 -3.09
CA ASN A 162 -17.97 7.66 -3.62
C ASN A 162 -18.40 6.23 -3.95
N THR A 163 -17.55 5.43 -4.61
CA THR A 163 -17.84 4.03 -4.93
C THR A 163 -17.96 3.19 -3.65
N ILE A 164 -17.08 3.39 -2.67
CA ILE A 164 -17.15 2.71 -1.36
C ILE A 164 -18.48 3.03 -0.65
N ALA A 165 -18.93 4.28 -0.68
CA ALA A 165 -20.18 4.69 -0.02
C ALA A 165 -21.45 4.10 -0.66
N GLN A 166 -21.37 3.57 -1.89
CA GLN A 166 -22.51 3.01 -2.63
C GLN A 166 -22.67 1.49 -2.46
N ILE A 167 -21.75 0.83 -1.75
CA ILE A 167 -21.76 -0.63 -1.58
C ILE A 167 -21.86 -1.02 -0.10
N GLU A 168 -22.58 -2.11 0.17
CA GLU A 168 -22.69 -2.69 1.52
C GLU A 168 -21.57 -3.73 1.76
N LYS A 169 -20.31 -3.29 1.59
CA LYS A 169 -19.10 -4.13 1.82
C LYS A 169 -18.11 -3.37 2.71
N LYS A 170 -17.43 -4.06 3.61
CA LYS A 170 -16.31 -3.48 4.36
C LYS A 170 -15.11 -3.38 3.41
N VAL A 171 -14.68 -2.15 3.14
CA VAL A 171 -13.49 -1.85 2.32
C VAL A 171 -12.39 -1.26 3.18
N VAL A 172 -11.14 -1.67 2.94
CA VAL A 172 -9.94 -1.03 3.50
C VAL A 172 -9.03 -0.58 2.35
N VAL A 173 -8.59 0.67 2.39
CA VAL A 173 -7.72 1.26 1.36
C VAL A 173 -6.26 1.23 1.77
N LEU A 174 -5.43 0.47 1.05
CA LEU A 174 -4.00 0.33 1.30
C LEU A 174 -3.21 1.20 0.31
N ALA A 175 -2.43 2.13 0.82
CA ALA A 175 -1.41 2.86 0.06
C ALA A 175 -0.07 2.12 0.19
N SER A 176 0.39 1.54 -0.91
CA SER A 176 1.66 0.84 -0.96
C SER A 176 2.80 1.84 -1.19
N SER A 177 3.69 2.02 -0.21
CA SER A 177 4.80 2.96 -0.30
C SER A 177 5.98 2.61 0.62
N ASP A 178 7.17 2.61 0.04
CA ASP A 178 8.40 2.89 0.77
C ASP A 178 8.62 4.42 0.85
N PHE A 179 9.49 4.87 1.76
CA PHE A 179 9.78 6.29 1.99
C PHE A 179 11.12 6.71 1.36
N THR A 180 11.95 7.54 2.02
CA THR A 180 13.21 8.03 1.44
C THR A 180 14.10 6.89 0.92
N HIS A 181 14.72 7.09 -0.25
CA HIS A 181 15.55 6.11 -0.96
C HIS A 181 16.98 6.63 -1.09
N TYR A 182 17.95 5.76 -0.78
CA TYR A 182 19.38 5.93 -1.04
C TYR A 182 20.02 7.18 -0.41
N GLU A 183 19.52 7.60 0.75
CA GLU A 183 20.12 8.64 1.58
C GLU A 183 20.70 8.06 2.88
N PRO A 184 21.61 8.77 3.58
CA PRO A 184 22.08 8.35 4.89
C PRO A 184 20.93 8.16 5.88
N ASP A 185 21.01 7.12 6.71
CA ASP A 185 19.93 6.71 7.64
C ASP A 185 19.37 7.85 8.49
N ARG A 186 20.26 8.69 9.04
CA ARG A 186 19.86 9.87 9.83
C ARG A 186 18.98 10.83 9.03
N ILE A 187 19.32 11.07 7.77
CA ILE A 187 18.58 11.98 6.88
C ILE A 187 17.25 11.36 6.48
N ALA A 188 17.23 10.08 6.11
CA ALA A 188 16.01 9.36 5.78
C ALA A 188 14.99 9.42 6.93
N ARG A 189 15.41 9.08 8.15
CA ARG A 189 14.57 9.19 9.36
C ARG A 189 14.00 10.58 9.59
N GLU A 190 14.83 11.61 9.40
CA GLU A 190 14.43 13.00 9.60
C GLU A 190 13.40 13.47 8.55
N LYS A 191 13.63 13.15 7.28
CA LYS A 191 12.71 13.47 6.18
C LYS A 191 11.40 12.71 6.29
N ASP A 192 11.48 11.41 6.55
CA ASP A 192 10.33 10.52 6.62
C ASP A 192 9.44 10.89 7.81
N GLY A 193 10.03 11.09 8.99
CA GLY A 193 9.28 11.55 10.16
C GLY A 193 8.53 12.85 9.89
N TYR A 194 9.15 13.80 9.17
CA TYR A 194 8.51 15.06 8.82
C TYR A 194 7.28 14.89 7.91
N VAL A 195 7.34 14.05 6.89
CA VAL A 195 6.17 13.80 6.03
C VAL A 195 5.11 12.93 6.71
N ILE A 196 5.53 11.95 7.53
CA ILE A 196 4.62 11.08 8.29
C ILE A 196 3.72 11.88 9.23
N GLU A 197 4.21 12.95 9.83
CA GLU A 197 3.38 13.82 10.67
C GLU A 197 2.21 14.45 9.88
N ALA A 198 2.37 14.77 8.58
CA ALA A 198 1.23 15.26 7.78
C ALA A 198 0.23 14.14 7.45
N ILE A 199 0.71 12.90 7.27
CA ILE A 199 -0.15 11.72 7.09
C ILE A 199 -0.98 11.46 8.35
N LYS A 200 -0.36 11.57 9.54
CA LYS A 200 -1.05 11.42 10.83
C LYS A 200 -2.14 12.47 11.05
N GLU A 201 -1.98 13.66 10.49
CA GLU A 201 -2.95 14.75 10.56
C GLU A 201 -4.02 14.69 9.45
N LEU A 202 -3.91 13.76 8.49
CA LEU A 202 -4.76 13.69 7.29
C LEU A 202 -4.84 15.04 6.54
N ASP A 203 -3.71 15.74 6.49
CA ASP A 203 -3.55 17.02 5.80
C ASP A 203 -2.76 16.80 4.50
N VAL A 204 -3.51 16.60 3.40
CA VAL A 204 -2.94 16.28 2.09
C VAL A 204 -2.11 17.43 1.51
N ALA A 205 -2.58 18.68 1.64
CA ALA A 205 -1.85 19.85 1.16
C ALA A 205 -0.53 20.02 1.94
N LYS A 206 -0.56 19.81 3.26
CA LYS A 206 0.66 19.80 4.09
C LYS A 206 1.57 18.65 3.72
N PHE A 207 1.04 17.46 3.43
CA PHE A 207 1.83 16.31 2.99
C PHE A 207 2.61 16.64 1.71
N TYR A 208 1.95 17.14 0.66
CA TYR A 208 2.60 17.58 -0.57
C TYR A 208 3.66 18.66 -0.32
N LYS A 209 3.30 19.71 0.42
CA LYS A 209 4.25 20.78 0.79
C LYS A 209 5.51 20.20 1.44
N ARG A 210 5.37 19.29 2.40
CA ARG A 210 6.50 18.69 3.13
C ARG A 210 7.34 17.77 2.25
N VAL A 211 6.72 17.04 1.33
CA VAL A 211 7.42 16.23 0.32
C VAL A 211 8.32 17.12 -0.54
N TYR A 212 7.78 18.22 -1.07
CA TYR A 212 8.54 19.16 -1.89
C TYR A 212 9.63 19.90 -1.10
N GLU A 213 9.33 20.41 0.10
CA GLU A 213 10.30 21.14 0.95
C GLU A 213 11.58 20.35 1.23
N ARG A 214 11.47 19.02 1.37
CA ARG A 214 12.60 18.16 1.73
C ARG A 214 13.08 17.25 0.61
N ASN A 215 12.52 17.38 -0.59
CA ASN A 215 12.77 16.47 -1.71
C ASN A 215 12.67 15.00 -1.25
N VAL A 216 11.55 14.65 -0.61
CA VAL A 216 11.33 13.28 -0.12
C VAL A 216 11.09 12.36 -1.32
N THR A 217 11.86 11.28 -1.40
CA THR A 217 11.80 10.34 -2.52
C THR A 217 10.91 9.13 -2.20
N ALA A 218 9.83 9.31 -1.45
CA ALA A 218 8.85 8.25 -1.22
C ALA A 218 8.24 7.84 -2.56
N CYS A 219 8.22 6.53 -2.86
CA CYS A 219 7.72 6.06 -4.15
C CYS A 219 6.19 6.20 -4.25
N GLY A 220 5.47 6.07 -3.13
CA GLY A 220 4.02 6.08 -3.07
C GLY A 220 3.39 7.42 -2.67
N ILE A 221 3.95 8.56 -3.07
CA ILE A 221 3.34 9.88 -2.81
C ILE A 221 1.88 9.90 -3.29
N ALA A 222 1.62 9.44 -4.52
CA ALA A 222 0.27 9.45 -5.08
C ALA A 222 -0.68 8.44 -4.41
N PRO A 223 -0.29 7.16 -4.21
CA PRO A 223 -1.05 6.22 -3.38
C PRO A 223 -1.41 6.76 -1.99
N ILE A 224 -0.45 7.37 -1.29
CA ILE A 224 -0.68 7.92 0.07
C ILE A 224 -1.69 9.07 0.00
N ALA A 225 -1.51 10.03 -0.90
CA ALA A 225 -2.42 11.17 -1.05
C ALA A 225 -3.84 10.75 -1.43
N ALA A 226 -4.00 9.87 -2.42
CA ALA A 226 -5.30 9.36 -2.85
C ALA A 226 -6.01 8.59 -1.73
N MET A 227 -5.27 7.77 -0.97
CA MET A 227 -5.81 7.07 0.21
C MET A 227 -6.25 8.05 1.29
N MET A 228 -5.46 9.10 1.60
CA MET A 228 -5.85 10.13 2.57
C MET A 228 -7.12 10.87 2.15
N HIS A 229 -7.25 11.23 0.87
CA HIS A 229 -8.46 11.84 0.33
C HIS A 229 -9.68 10.92 0.50
N ALA A 230 -9.55 9.65 0.13
CA ALA A 230 -10.62 8.67 0.26
C ALA A 230 -11.02 8.46 1.73
N ALA A 231 -10.04 8.19 2.60
CA ALA A 231 -10.27 7.91 4.02
C ALA A 231 -10.91 9.10 4.73
N LYS A 232 -10.42 10.33 4.49
CA LYS A 232 -10.99 11.56 5.07
C LYS A 232 -12.44 11.76 4.67
N LYS A 233 -12.78 11.51 3.40
CA LYS A 233 -14.16 11.60 2.90
C LYS A 233 -15.07 10.51 3.47
N LEU A 234 -14.50 9.36 3.83
CA LEU A 234 -15.18 8.25 4.52
C LEU A 234 -15.25 8.44 6.05
N GLY A 235 -14.75 9.56 6.58
CA GLY A 235 -14.88 9.94 7.98
C GLY A 235 -13.65 9.69 8.84
N ALA A 236 -12.49 9.32 8.26
CA ALA A 236 -11.25 9.24 9.01
C ALA A 236 -10.84 10.61 9.58
N THR A 237 -10.30 10.59 10.79
CA THR A 237 -9.93 11.80 11.55
C THR A 237 -8.46 11.88 11.89
N GLU A 238 -7.76 10.74 11.95
CA GLU A 238 -6.34 10.71 12.29
C GLU A 238 -5.61 9.52 11.65
N GLY A 239 -4.29 9.64 11.59
CA GLY A 239 -3.38 8.56 11.30
C GLY A 239 -2.47 8.24 12.49
N LYS A 240 -2.07 6.98 12.62
CA LYS A 240 -1.16 6.50 13.68
C LYS A 240 0.00 5.74 13.07
N LEU A 241 1.21 6.22 13.35
CA LEU A 241 2.43 5.48 13.01
C LEU A 241 2.53 4.25 13.93
N ILE A 242 2.44 3.06 13.34
CA ILE A 242 2.56 1.78 14.04
C ILE A 242 4.01 1.39 14.17
N LYS A 243 4.79 1.57 13.10
CA LYS A 243 6.20 1.25 13.07
C LYS A 243 6.93 2.03 12.00
N TYR A 244 8.16 2.38 12.28
CA TYR A 244 9.11 2.90 11.30
C TYR A 244 10.43 2.12 11.40
N ALA A 245 11.03 1.83 10.27
CA ALA A 245 12.36 1.25 10.15
C ALA A 245 13.02 1.72 8.85
N THR A 246 14.28 1.35 8.66
CA THR A 246 15.03 1.52 7.42
C THR A 246 15.74 0.21 7.07
N SER A 247 16.27 0.09 5.86
CA SER A 247 17.10 -1.06 5.49
C SER A 247 18.32 -1.25 6.40
N ALA A 248 18.84 -0.17 7.01
CA ALA A 248 19.97 -0.26 7.96
C ALA A 248 19.62 -1.04 9.24
N ASP A 249 18.35 -1.11 9.64
CA ASP A 249 17.92 -1.91 10.80
C ASP A 249 18.11 -3.42 10.56
N ILE A 250 18.31 -3.83 9.30
CA ILE A 250 18.58 -5.21 8.89
C ILE A 250 20.04 -5.40 8.47
N THR A 251 20.59 -4.47 7.67
CA THR A 251 21.93 -4.63 7.08
C THR A 251 23.07 -4.08 7.94
N GLY A 252 22.78 -3.14 8.85
CA GLY A 252 23.80 -2.34 9.55
C GLY A 252 24.52 -1.30 8.66
N ASP A 253 24.15 -1.17 7.38
CA ASP A 253 24.72 -0.16 6.49
C ASP A 253 23.87 1.12 6.50
N HIS A 254 24.38 2.17 7.14
CA HIS A 254 23.69 3.44 7.33
C HIS A 254 23.99 4.48 6.24
N ARG A 255 24.77 4.14 5.20
CA ARG A 255 25.25 5.11 4.19
C ARG A 255 24.18 5.49 3.17
N ALA A 256 23.36 4.52 2.78
CA ALA A 256 22.29 4.69 1.79
C ALA A 256 21.17 3.69 2.11
N VAL A 257 20.07 4.19 2.65
CA VAL A 257 18.96 3.36 3.14
C VAL A 257 17.68 3.55 2.35
N VAL A 258 16.75 2.61 2.50
CA VAL A 258 15.34 2.82 2.14
C VAL A 258 14.52 2.88 3.43
N GLY A 259 13.64 3.87 3.57
CA GLY A 259 12.73 4.04 4.71
C GLY A 259 11.44 3.24 4.58
N TYR A 260 10.94 2.70 5.69
CA TYR A 260 9.73 1.88 5.75
C TYR A 260 8.81 2.39 6.87
N GLY A 261 7.66 2.94 6.51
CA GLY A 261 6.65 3.42 7.44
C GLY A 261 5.37 2.60 7.37
N GLY A 262 4.92 2.09 8.51
CA GLY A 262 3.63 1.43 8.67
C GLY A 262 2.67 2.34 9.42
N ILE A 263 1.62 2.81 8.76
CA ILE A 263 0.69 3.83 9.30
C ILE A 263 -0.73 3.34 9.11
N ILE A 264 -1.57 3.42 10.14
CA ILE A 264 -3.02 3.15 10.02
C ILE A 264 -3.80 4.46 10.04
N ILE A 265 -4.93 4.50 9.33
CA ILE A 265 -5.83 5.65 9.24
C ILE A 265 -7.20 5.26 9.81
N ILE A 266 -7.68 6.04 10.78
CA ILE A 266 -8.87 5.79 11.59
C ILE A 266 -9.81 7.00 11.54
#